data_AF-A0A7Y5Q0Q0-F1
#
_entry.id   AF-A0A7Y5Q0Q0-F1
#
_cell.length_a   1.000
_cell.length_b   1.000
_cell.length_c   1.000
_cell.angle_alpha   90.00
_cell.angle_beta   90.00
_cell.angle_gamma   90.00
#
_symmetry.space_group_name_H-M   'P 1'
#
loop_
_entity.id
_entity.type
_entity.pdbx_description
1 polymer ?
#
loop_
_entity_poly.entity_id
_entity_poly.type
_entity_poly.pdbx_seq_one_letter_code
_entity_poly.pdbx_strand_id
1 'polypeptide(L)'
;MRNLPLPARSSLLPALLAVAGLLCPLDVARAAPQAAPATPAKAALEQPGWKLAPPKEQFEVEKVVDGDTVHILRAGKLEKLRLNCVDTEEKLATNSNDPTKPSTVFGEDCAQWAAKFFADLAEPGQKPKVGLLFANGMEERDVYGRLLCHLILPDGRNFNLLLVELGKSPYFNKYGNDLVCHQAFVDAQARARKAQKGIWDPKTNVPTTEGAPSARRPYERLLPWWDARATAIDGYRAAVKKDAAHVAAADMPHELERVLETSAKGEDVEIFGTIQRIFREDDGSVTVLFRTGDKLPAFRAKFAREHVGSFEKLKLDQRDDEEFVQNYLWVRGRVVKGPRGFDMSCDDASKWRVAGPEPIEPAAAKR
;
A
#
# COMPACT_ATOMS: atom_id res chain seq x y z
N MET A 1 -13.61 30.82 -77.15
CA MET A 1 -12.65 30.63 -78.26
C MET A 1 -12.00 29.27 -78.10
N ARG A 2 -12.15 28.42 -79.14
CA ARG A 2 -11.33 27.26 -79.58
C ARG A 2 -10.59 26.47 -78.49
N ASN A 3 -10.99 25.27 -78.05
CA ASN A 3 -11.30 24.00 -78.76
C ASN A 3 -10.08 23.36 -79.47
N LEU A 4 -9.67 22.17 -78.98
CA LEU A 4 -9.07 21.01 -79.68
C LEU A 4 -7.56 21.06 -80.10
N PRO A 5 -6.92 19.93 -80.48
CA PRO A 5 -6.67 18.69 -79.74
C PRO A 5 -5.27 18.03 -80.03
N LEU A 6 -5.01 16.86 -79.44
CA LEU A 6 -3.97 15.87 -79.82
C LEU A 6 -4.17 15.28 -81.23
N PRO A 7 -3.10 14.73 -81.86
CA PRO A 7 -3.07 13.30 -82.25
C PRO A 7 -1.68 12.66 -82.02
N ALA A 8 -1.52 11.42 -81.52
CA ALA A 8 -1.76 10.08 -82.08
C ALA A 8 -0.67 9.51 -83.04
N ARG A 9 0.04 8.49 -82.52
CA ARG A 9 0.54 7.20 -83.10
C ARG A 9 1.36 7.16 -84.42
N SER A 10 2.51 6.45 -84.35
CA SER A 10 2.91 5.26 -85.18
C SER A 10 4.44 5.03 -85.06
N SER A 11 4.91 4.00 -84.35
CA SER A 11 5.38 2.69 -84.85
C SER A 11 6.57 2.72 -85.80
N LEU A 12 7.72 2.17 -85.38
CA LEU A 12 8.71 1.41 -86.17
C LEU A 12 9.81 0.83 -85.23
N LEU A 13 9.82 -0.49 -85.07
CA LEU A 13 11.01 -1.33 -84.84
C LEU A 13 11.67 -1.60 -86.22
N PRO A 14 12.88 -2.21 -86.37
CA PRO A 14 13.78 -2.83 -85.37
C PRO A 14 15.28 -2.46 -85.56
N ALA A 15 16.12 -2.79 -84.57
CA ALA A 15 17.51 -3.19 -84.82
C ALA A 15 18.02 -4.03 -83.65
N LEU A 16 18.13 -5.34 -83.86
CA LEU A 16 18.91 -6.25 -83.02
C LEU A 16 20.39 -5.84 -83.08
N LEU A 17 21.01 -5.57 -81.94
CA LEU A 17 22.43 -5.82 -81.75
C LEU A 17 22.61 -6.55 -80.42
N ALA A 18 22.95 -7.83 -80.53
CA ALA A 18 23.35 -8.65 -79.40
C ALA A 18 24.76 -8.28 -78.97
N VAL A 19 24.92 -7.81 -77.74
CA VAL A 19 26.22 -7.83 -77.05
C VAL A 19 26.00 -8.54 -75.72
N ALA A 20 26.49 -9.77 -75.66
CA ALA A 20 26.62 -10.54 -74.44
C ALA A 20 27.75 -9.94 -73.60
N GLY A 21 27.43 -9.51 -72.37
CA GLY A 21 28.39 -9.02 -71.39
C GLY A 21 27.86 -9.26 -69.98
N LEU A 22 28.50 -10.21 -69.29
CA LEU A 22 28.41 -10.59 -67.88
C LEU A 22 27.40 -9.81 -67.00
N LEU A 23 26.29 -10.45 -66.67
CA LEU A 23 25.47 -10.09 -65.50
C LEU A 23 26.13 -10.68 -64.25
N CYS A 24 26.77 -9.82 -63.45
CA CYS A 24 26.91 -10.10 -62.01
C CYS A 24 25.51 -10.02 -61.38
N PRO A 25 25.06 -11.03 -60.62
CA PRO A 25 23.88 -10.85 -59.80
C PRO A 25 24.21 -9.84 -58.69
N LEU A 26 23.57 -8.67 -58.75
CA LEU A 26 23.37 -7.84 -57.57
C LEU A 26 22.46 -8.64 -56.64
N ASP A 27 23.07 -9.34 -55.68
CA ASP A 27 22.37 -9.84 -54.50
C ASP A 27 21.79 -8.64 -53.76
N VAL A 28 20.52 -8.34 -54.03
CA VAL A 28 19.71 -7.53 -53.14
C VAL A 28 19.49 -8.40 -51.90
N ALA A 29 20.46 -8.34 -50.99
CA ALA A 29 20.33 -8.89 -49.65
C ALA A 29 19.08 -8.26 -49.04
N ARG A 30 18.01 -9.07 -49.00
CA ARG A 30 16.77 -8.76 -48.29
C ARG A 30 17.15 -8.59 -46.83
N ALA A 31 17.36 -7.34 -46.42
CA ALA A 31 17.58 -7.00 -45.03
C ALA A 31 16.47 -7.66 -44.22
N ALA A 32 16.86 -8.57 -43.32
CA ALA A 32 15.95 -9.15 -42.36
C ALA A 32 15.21 -8.01 -41.65
N PRO A 33 13.90 -8.14 -41.36
CA PRO A 33 13.20 -7.12 -40.61
C PRO A 33 13.94 -6.91 -39.30
N GLN A 34 14.58 -5.74 -39.18
CA GLN A 34 15.21 -5.31 -37.96
C GLN A 34 14.08 -5.17 -36.95
N ALA A 35 14.09 -6.05 -35.94
CA ALA A 35 13.10 -6.03 -34.87
C ALA A 35 13.01 -4.59 -34.34
N ALA A 36 11.80 -4.03 -34.38
CA ALA A 36 11.55 -2.71 -33.84
C ALA A 36 12.12 -2.64 -32.41
N PRO A 37 12.83 -1.55 -32.03
CA PRO A 37 13.32 -1.42 -30.67
C PRO A 37 12.12 -1.49 -29.73
N ALA A 38 12.17 -2.41 -28.77
CA ALA A 38 11.14 -2.51 -27.74
C ALA A 38 10.99 -1.16 -27.04
N THR A 39 9.75 -0.71 -26.88
CA THR A 39 9.37 0.50 -26.14
C THR A 39 10.11 0.57 -24.79
N PRO A 40 10.70 1.72 -24.39
CA PRO A 40 11.55 1.83 -23.20
C PRO A 40 10.89 1.41 -21.88
N ALA A 41 9.56 1.31 -21.81
CA ALA A 41 8.87 0.79 -20.62
C ALA A 41 9.12 -0.70 -20.34
N LYS A 42 9.42 -1.50 -21.38
CA LYS A 42 9.78 -2.93 -21.23
C LYS A 42 11.24 -3.13 -20.79
N ALA A 43 12.11 -2.12 -20.91
CA ALA A 43 13.48 -2.18 -20.45
C ALA A 43 13.55 -2.01 -18.91
N ALA A 44 13.42 -3.16 -18.22
CA ALA A 44 13.98 -3.49 -16.91
C ALA A 44 14.17 -2.34 -15.90
N LEU A 45 13.09 -1.89 -15.27
CA LEU A 45 13.20 -1.43 -13.87
C LEU A 45 13.44 -2.68 -13.02
N GLU A 46 14.71 -3.05 -12.88
CA GLU A 46 15.12 -4.20 -12.09
C GLU A 46 14.67 -4.03 -10.63
N GLN A 47 14.13 -5.09 -10.06
CA GLN A 47 13.84 -5.19 -8.63
C GLN A 47 14.84 -6.17 -8.02
N PRO A 48 15.92 -5.69 -7.38
CA PRO A 48 16.91 -6.56 -6.80
C PRO A 48 16.28 -7.43 -5.70
N GLY A 49 16.48 -8.75 -5.80
CA GLY A 49 16.22 -9.67 -4.69
C GLY A 49 14.76 -10.08 -4.44
N TRP A 50 13.77 -9.55 -5.16
CA TRP A 50 12.39 -10.02 -5.03
C TRP A 50 11.62 -10.02 -6.35
N LYS A 51 11.18 -11.21 -6.77
CA LYS A 51 10.38 -11.42 -7.98
C LYS A 51 9.67 -12.76 -7.88
N LEU A 52 8.41 -12.81 -8.29
CA LEU A 52 7.65 -14.05 -8.38
C LEU A 52 7.71 -14.63 -9.80
N ALA A 53 7.24 -15.86 -9.95
CA ALA A 53 6.86 -16.35 -11.27
C ALA A 53 5.72 -15.48 -11.83
N PRO A 54 5.61 -15.35 -13.16
CA PRO A 54 4.47 -14.70 -13.79
C PRO A 54 3.13 -15.20 -13.22
N PRO A 55 2.18 -14.29 -12.96
CA PRO A 55 0.91 -14.67 -12.37
C PRO A 55 0.08 -15.53 -13.33
N LYS A 56 -0.45 -16.64 -12.82
CA LYS A 56 -1.30 -17.56 -13.58
C LYS A 56 -2.66 -16.95 -13.92
N GLU A 57 -3.23 -16.20 -13.00
CA GLU A 57 -4.47 -15.45 -13.18
C GLU A 57 -4.14 -13.96 -13.30
N GLN A 58 -4.75 -13.29 -14.28
CA GLN A 58 -4.53 -11.87 -14.54
C GLN A 58 -5.84 -11.16 -14.83
N PHE A 59 -5.92 -9.90 -14.40
CA PHE A 59 -7.09 -9.05 -14.50
C PHE A 59 -6.75 -7.79 -15.28
N GLU A 60 -7.72 -7.31 -16.06
CA GLU A 60 -7.56 -6.05 -16.80
C GLU A 60 -7.67 -4.87 -15.85
N VAL A 61 -6.70 -3.97 -15.93
CA VAL A 61 -6.72 -2.69 -15.22
C VAL A 61 -7.66 -1.75 -15.97
N GLU A 62 -8.78 -1.41 -15.34
CA GLU A 62 -9.80 -0.52 -15.91
C GLU A 62 -9.42 0.95 -15.71
N LYS A 63 -8.89 1.28 -14.52
CA LYS A 63 -8.60 2.65 -14.14
C LYS A 63 -7.48 2.70 -13.12
N VAL A 64 -6.54 3.61 -13.32
CA VAL A 64 -5.58 4.06 -12.30
C VAL A 64 -6.16 5.33 -11.68
N VAL A 65 -6.43 5.31 -10.37
CA VAL A 65 -7.08 6.44 -9.68
C VAL A 65 -6.03 7.44 -9.17
N ASP A 66 -4.98 6.89 -8.57
CA ASP A 66 -3.78 7.53 -8.06
C ASP A 66 -2.66 6.47 -7.96
N GLY A 67 -1.58 6.76 -7.25
CA GLY A 67 -0.42 5.88 -7.17
C GLY A 67 -0.63 4.61 -6.33
N ASP A 68 -1.66 4.53 -5.49
CA ASP A 68 -1.90 3.39 -4.59
C ASP A 68 -3.34 2.82 -4.65
N THR A 69 -4.16 3.35 -5.55
CA THR A 69 -5.52 2.89 -5.84
C THR A 69 -5.71 2.60 -7.33
N VAL A 70 -6.08 1.35 -7.62
CA VAL A 70 -6.31 0.85 -8.98
C VAL A 70 -7.67 0.14 -9.02
N HIS A 71 -8.40 0.24 -10.13
CA HIS A 71 -9.59 -0.55 -10.38
C HIS A 71 -9.32 -1.59 -11.45
N ILE A 72 -9.77 -2.81 -11.22
CA ILE A 72 -9.66 -3.92 -12.17
C ILE A 72 -11.04 -4.45 -12.57
N LEU A 73 -11.10 -5.14 -13.69
CA LEU A 73 -12.26 -5.93 -14.08
C LEU A 73 -12.08 -7.39 -13.62
N ARG A 74 -12.93 -7.84 -12.70
CA ARG A 74 -12.93 -9.21 -12.18
C ARG A 74 -14.34 -9.78 -12.21
N ALA A 75 -14.52 -10.92 -12.89
CA ALA A 75 -15.83 -11.56 -13.08
C ALA A 75 -16.93 -10.59 -13.58
N GLY A 76 -16.58 -9.72 -14.54
CA GLY A 76 -17.51 -8.74 -15.11
C GLY A 76 -17.88 -7.56 -14.18
N LYS A 77 -17.24 -7.44 -13.02
CA LYS A 77 -17.46 -6.36 -12.06
C LYS A 77 -16.20 -5.52 -11.88
N LEU A 78 -16.40 -4.23 -11.66
CA LEU A 78 -15.33 -3.32 -11.29
C LEU A 78 -14.97 -3.54 -9.82
N GLU A 79 -13.75 -3.99 -9.58
CA GLU A 79 -13.20 -4.24 -8.25
C GLU A 79 -12.21 -3.12 -7.91
N LYS A 80 -12.36 -2.51 -6.74
CA LYS A 80 -11.49 -1.41 -6.29
C LYS A 80 -10.37 -1.99 -5.44
N LEU A 81 -9.13 -1.68 -5.76
CA LEU A 81 -7.96 -2.18 -5.07
C LEU A 81 -7.31 -1.07 -4.26
N ARG A 82 -6.89 -1.39 -3.03
CA ARG A 82 -5.94 -0.59 -2.24
C ARG A 82 -4.64 -1.36 -2.16
N LEU A 83 -3.57 -0.74 -2.64
CA LEU A 83 -2.26 -1.39 -2.70
C LEU A 83 -1.64 -1.44 -1.30
N ASN A 84 -1.31 -2.64 -0.83
CA ASN A 84 -0.65 -2.84 0.46
C ASN A 84 0.75 -2.22 0.48
N CYS A 85 1.19 -1.80 1.67
CA CYS A 85 2.58 -1.37 1.94
C CYS A 85 3.03 -0.11 1.22
N VAL A 86 2.12 0.63 0.57
CA VAL A 86 2.39 1.90 -0.11
C VAL A 86 1.34 2.96 0.28
N ASP A 87 1.76 4.22 0.33
CA ASP A 87 0.95 5.40 0.65
C ASP A 87 1.50 6.58 -0.15
N THR A 88 1.12 6.67 -1.42
CA THR A 88 1.58 7.77 -2.29
C THR A 88 1.02 9.11 -1.81
N GLU A 89 1.73 10.21 -2.07
CA GLU A 89 1.21 11.52 -1.68
C GLU A 89 -0.10 11.85 -2.40
N GLU A 90 -0.99 12.58 -1.72
CA GLU A 90 -2.29 12.97 -2.27
C GLU A 90 -2.12 13.92 -3.45
N LYS A 91 -2.91 13.72 -4.50
CA LYS A 91 -2.92 14.63 -5.66
C LYS A 91 -3.50 15.99 -5.32
N LEU A 92 -3.19 17.00 -6.16
CA LEU A 92 -3.65 18.37 -5.95
C LEU A 92 -5.17 18.49 -5.85
N ALA A 93 -5.91 17.72 -6.67
CA ALA A 93 -7.37 17.72 -6.65
C ALA A 93 -8.00 17.17 -5.36
N THR A 94 -7.24 16.48 -4.51
CA THR A 94 -7.75 15.98 -3.21
C THR A 94 -8.07 17.15 -2.27
N ASN A 95 -7.38 18.29 -2.38
CA ASN A 95 -7.52 19.46 -1.48
C ASN A 95 -7.47 19.07 0.01
N SER A 96 -6.50 18.22 0.37
CA SER A 96 -6.36 17.73 1.74
C SER A 96 -5.83 18.82 2.68
N ASN A 97 -6.51 19.00 3.81
CA ASN A 97 -6.09 19.87 4.92
C ASN A 97 -5.35 19.09 6.03
N ASP A 98 -5.12 17.79 5.84
CA ASP A 98 -4.40 16.95 6.80
C ASP A 98 -2.90 17.30 6.75
N PRO A 99 -2.29 17.76 7.86
CA PRO A 99 -0.88 18.13 7.89
C PRO A 99 0.07 16.96 7.64
N THR A 100 -0.37 15.71 7.86
CA THR A 100 0.44 14.51 7.56
C THR A 100 0.14 13.91 6.20
N LYS A 101 -0.94 14.34 5.55
CA LYS A 101 -1.36 13.94 4.21
C LYS A 101 -1.81 15.14 3.35
N PRO A 102 -0.99 16.20 3.19
CA PRO A 102 -1.32 17.30 2.32
C PRO A 102 -1.35 16.85 0.86
N SER A 103 -2.12 17.56 0.05
CA SER A 103 -2.03 17.48 -1.41
C SER A 103 -0.69 18.05 -1.89
N THR A 104 0.00 17.35 -2.79
CA THR A 104 1.34 17.74 -3.28
C THR A 104 1.45 17.69 -4.80
N VAL A 105 2.43 18.41 -5.35
CA VAL A 105 2.77 18.34 -6.78
C VAL A 105 3.28 16.94 -7.12
N PHE A 106 4.12 16.35 -6.26
CA PHE A 106 4.65 15.03 -6.50
C PHE A 106 3.58 13.92 -6.42
N GLY A 107 2.52 14.10 -5.63
CA GLY A 107 1.35 13.23 -5.64
C GLY A 107 0.65 13.19 -7.00
N GLU A 108 0.48 14.35 -7.63
CA GLU A 108 -0.05 14.46 -9.01
C GLU A 108 0.90 13.77 -10.02
N ASP A 109 2.21 14.04 -9.94
CA ASP A 109 3.21 13.41 -10.80
C ASP A 109 3.21 11.88 -10.65
N CYS A 110 3.02 11.36 -9.44
CA CYS A 110 2.95 9.92 -9.18
C CYS A 110 1.71 9.30 -9.82
N ALA A 111 0.55 9.94 -9.73
CA ALA A 111 -0.69 9.47 -10.35
C ALA A 111 -0.55 9.43 -11.89
N GLN A 112 0.00 10.49 -12.49
CA GLN A 112 0.25 10.55 -13.93
C GLN A 112 1.27 9.51 -14.39
N TRP A 113 2.36 9.35 -13.63
CA TRP A 113 3.37 8.32 -13.89
C TRP A 113 2.75 6.91 -13.84
N ALA A 114 1.93 6.60 -12.84
CA ALA A 114 1.30 5.29 -12.72
C ALA A 114 0.35 5.02 -13.89
N ALA A 115 -0.47 6.00 -14.29
CA ALA A 115 -1.34 5.89 -15.46
C ALA A 115 -0.53 5.60 -16.74
N LYS A 116 0.57 6.34 -16.95
CA LYS A 116 1.48 6.12 -18.08
C LYS A 116 2.16 4.76 -18.02
N PHE A 117 2.65 4.34 -16.85
CA PHE A 117 3.30 3.06 -16.65
C PHE A 117 2.40 1.89 -17.06
N PHE A 118 1.14 1.90 -16.60
CA PHE A 118 0.18 0.88 -16.99
C PHE A 118 -0.18 0.95 -18.48
N ALA A 119 -0.36 2.14 -19.05
CA ALA A 119 -0.60 2.29 -20.48
C ALA A 119 0.53 1.69 -21.32
N ASP A 120 1.79 1.94 -20.94
CA ASP A 120 2.96 1.40 -21.65
C ASP A 120 3.17 -0.12 -21.41
N LEU A 121 2.59 -0.68 -20.35
CA LEU A 121 2.60 -2.12 -20.07
C LEU A 121 1.65 -2.90 -21.00
N ALA A 122 0.62 -2.23 -21.53
CA ALA A 122 -0.35 -2.85 -22.42
C ALA A 122 0.18 -2.92 -23.87
N GLU A 123 -0.20 -3.99 -24.58
CA GLU A 123 -0.04 -4.01 -26.03
C GLU A 123 -1.00 -3.00 -26.69
N PRO A 124 -0.66 -2.44 -27.87
CA PRO A 124 -1.50 -1.46 -28.56
C PRO A 124 -2.96 -1.97 -28.72
N GLY A 125 -3.91 -1.17 -28.22
CA GLY A 125 -5.34 -1.49 -28.27
C GLY A 125 -5.83 -2.47 -27.20
N GLN A 126 -4.99 -2.89 -26.27
CA GLN A 126 -5.37 -3.75 -25.14
C GLN A 126 -5.32 -3.00 -23.82
N LYS A 127 -5.97 -3.54 -22.79
CA LYS A 127 -5.81 -3.08 -21.41
C LYS A 127 -4.62 -3.77 -20.74
N PRO A 128 -3.91 -3.10 -19.83
CA PRO A 128 -2.83 -3.72 -19.09
C PRO A 128 -3.40 -4.79 -18.17
N LYS A 129 -2.63 -5.87 -17.97
CA LYS A 129 -3.04 -7.01 -17.15
C LYS A 129 -2.11 -7.19 -15.96
N VAL A 130 -2.69 -7.52 -14.81
CA VAL A 130 -1.96 -7.72 -13.54
C VAL A 130 -2.50 -8.92 -12.78
N GLY A 131 -1.64 -9.63 -12.06
CA GLY A 131 -2.04 -10.59 -11.04
C GLY A 131 -2.24 -9.93 -9.68
N LEU A 132 -2.94 -10.62 -8.79
CA LEU A 132 -3.14 -10.19 -7.40
C LEU A 132 -2.41 -11.15 -6.46
N LEU A 133 -1.78 -10.60 -5.43
CA LEU A 133 -1.21 -11.35 -4.33
C LEU A 133 -1.76 -10.82 -3.01
N PHE A 134 -2.32 -11.71 -2.19
CA PHE A 134 -2.87 -11.40 -0.88
C PHE A 134 -1.85 -11.75 0.21
N ALA A 135 -1.53 -10.80 1.09
CA ALA A 135 -0.40 -10.91 2.01
C ALA A 135 -0.53 -12.08 3.01
N ASN A 136 -1.76 -12.40 3.43
CA ASN A 136 -2.08 -13.53 4.30
C ASN A 136 -2.68 -14.73 3.54
N GLY A 137 -2.64 -14.72 2.21
CA GLY A 137 -3.23 -15.75 1.36
C GLY A 137 -4.76 -15.69 1.22
N MET A 138 -5.43 -14.70 1.79
CA MET A 138 -6.89 -14.55 1.74
C MET A 138 -7.30 -13.14 1.32
N GLU A 139 -8.50 -13.01 0.74
CA GLU A 139 -9.04 -11.70 0.38
C GLU A 139 -9.46 -10.92 1.62
N GLU A 140 -8.91 -9.72 1.77
CA GLU A 140 -9.29 -8.77 2.81
C GLU A 140 -9.70 -7.43 2.21
N ARG A 141 -10.56 -6.71 2.94
CA ARG A 141 -11.04 -5.40 2.51
C ARG A 141 -10.84 -4.35 3.59
N ASP A 142 -10.54 -3.14 3.18
CA ASP A 142 -10.55 -2.00 4.08
C ASP A 142 -11.98 -1.53 4.41
N VAL A 143 -12.09 -0.53 5.27
CA VAL A 143 -13.36 0.07 5.70
C VAL A 143 -14.15 0.72 4.56
N TYR A 144 -13.51 1.03 3.43
CA TYR A 144 -14.14 1.57 2.22
C TYR A 144 -14.55 0.47 1.22
N GLY A 145 -14.37 -0.79 1.60
CA GLY A 145 -14.66 -1.96 0.78
C GLY A 145 -13.66 -2.21 -0.33
N ARG A 146 -12.48 -1.57 -0.33
CA ARG A 146 -11.42 -1.83 -1.32
C ARG A 146 -10.69 -3.12 -0.97
N LEU A 147 -10.41 -3.93 -1.97
CA LEU A 147 -9.64 -5.17 -1.84
C LEU A 147 -8.15 -4.85 -1.60
N LEU A 148 -7.60 -5.40 -0.51
CA LEU A 148 -6.22 -5.20 -0.09
C LEU A 148 -5.30 -6.21 -0.76
N CYS A 149 -4.33 -5.74 -1.56
CA CYS A 149 -3.46 -6.64 -2.32
C CYS A 149 -2.13 -6.01 -2.77
N HIS A 150 -1.24 -6.87 -3.25
CA HIS A 150 -0.12 -6.50 -4.11
C HIS A 150 -0.47 -6.76 -5.57
N LEU A 151 -0.08 -5.85 -6.45
CA LEU A 151 -0.16 -6.09 -7.89
C LEU A 151 1.10 -6.77 -8.39
N ILE A 152 0.93 -7.91 -9.02
CA ILE A 152 2.02 -8.67 -9.65
C ILE A 152 1.98 -8.40 -11.16
N LEU A 153 3.07 -7.87 -11.69
CA LEU A 153 3.20 -7.55 -13.11
C LEU A 153 3.30 -8.84 -13.95
N PRO A 154 3.04 -8.79 -15.27
CA PRO A 154 3.14 -9.96 -16.15
C PRO A 154 4.50 -10.64 -16.13
N ASP A 155 5.57 -9.89 -15.85
CA ASP A 155 6.92 -10.44 -15.72
C ASP A 155 7.23 -11.01 -14.33
N GLY A 156 6.33 -10.88 -13.35
CA GLY A 156 6.47 -11.38 -11.98
C GLY A 156 6.97 -10.36 -10.94
N ARG A 157 7.27 -9.11 -11.33
CA ARG A 157 7.64 -8.05 -10.38
C ARG A 157 6.46 -7.61 -9.50
N ASN A 158 6.74 -7.09 -8.30
CA ASN A 158 5.74 -6.43 -7.45
C ASN A 158 5.61 -4.97 -7.85
N PHE A 159 4.45 -4.50 -8.26
CA PHE A 159 4.26 -3.07 -8.50
C PHE A 159 4.37 -2.25 -7.20
N ASN A 160 3.88 -2.77 -6.07
CA ASN A 160 3.94 -2.06 -4.79
C ASN A 160 5.40 -1.86 -4.35
N LEU A 161 6.24 -2.90 -4.49
CA LEU A 161 7.69 -2.78 -4.23
C LEU A 161 8.35 -1.80 -5.20
N LEU A 162 7.92 -1.77 -6.47
CA LEU A 162 8.44 -0.84 -7.47
C LEU A 162 8.23 0.62 -7.04
N LEU A 163 7.05 0.94 -6.51
CA LEU A 163 6.74 2.29 -6.04
C LEU A 163 7.72 2.74 -4.96
N VAL A 164 8.06 1.84 -4.04
CA VAL A 164 9.04 2.12 -2.97
C VAL A 164 10.46 2.27 -3.53
N GLU A 165 10.88 1.36 -4.41
CA GLU A 165 12.21 1.39 -5.06
C GLU A 165 12.44 2.66 -5.88
N LEU A 166 11.38 3.22 -6.47
CA LEU A 166 11.41 4.46 -7.25
C LEU A 166 11.21 5.73 -6.41
N GLY A 167 10.99 5.61 -5.09
CA GLY A 167 10.68 6.74 -4.23
C GLY A 167 9.34 7.41 -4.54
N LYS A 168 8.40 6.69 -5.16
CA LYS A 168 7.02 7.14 -5.41
C LYS A 168 6.14 7.00 -4.16
N SER A 169 6.50 6.08 -3.28
CA SER A 169 5.86 5.83 -1.99
C SER A 169 6.92 5.55 -0.93
N PRO A 170 6.70 5.90 0.35
CA PRO A 170 7.44 5.26 1.44
C PRO A 170 7.01 3.79 1.56
N TYR A 171 7.78 2.99 2.29
CA TYR A 171 7.27 1.71 2.80
C TYR A 171 6.27 2.00 3.92
N PHE A 172 4.99 1.76 3.65
CA PHE A 172 3.90 2.11 4.55
C PHE A 172 3.47 0.90 5.40
N ASN A 173 4.11 0.72 6.56
CA ASN A 173 3.89 -0.38 7.51
C ASN A 173 3.07 0.02 8.75
N LYS A 174 2.33 1.15 8.72
CA LYS A 174 1.51 1.65 9.85
C LYS A 174 0.58 0.58 10.47
N TYR A 175 0.12 -0.36 9.65
CA TYR A 175 -0.79 -1.46 10.01
C TYR A 175 -0.11 -2.84 10.05
N GLY A 176 1.23 -2.86 10.20
CA GLY A 176 2.03 -4.07 10.34
C GLY A 176 3.06 -4.21 9.23
N ASN A 177 4.15 -4.89 9.53
CA ASN A 177 5.13 -5.27 8.51
C ASN A 177 4.51 -6.26 7.52
N ASP A 178 5.06 -6.23 6.31
CA ASP A 178 4.58 -7.01 5.17
C ASP A 178 4.85 -8.50 5.39
N LEU A 179 3.83 -9.33 5.19
CA LEU A 179 3.93 -10.76 5.48
C LEU A 179 4.66 -11.55 4.39
N VAL A 180 4.89 -10.96 3.22
CA VAL A 180 5.41 -11.65 2.04
C VAL A 180 6.88 -11.32 1.79
N CYS A 181 7.23 -10.03 1.84
CA CYS A 181 8.49 -9.49 1.37
C CYS A 181 8.97 -8.25 2.13
N HIS A 182 8.75 -8.21 3.45
CA HIS A 182 9.19 -7.11 4.33
C HIS A 182 10.63 -6.64 4.07
N GLN A 183 11.60 -7.57 4.05
CA GLN A 183 13.01 -7.19 3.84
C GLN A 183 13.23 -6.52 2.48
N ALA A 184 12.53 -6.95 1.44
CA ALA A 184 12.63 -6.34 0.12
C ALA A 184 12.15 -4.88 0.15
N PHE A 185 11.06 -4.58 0.86
CA PHE A 185 10.58 -3.22 1.06
C PHE A 185 11.55 -2.36 1.87
N VAL A 186 12.13 -2.90 2.94
CA VAL A 186 13.15 -2.22 3.74
C VAL A 186 14.35 -1.84 2.87
N ASP A 187 14.87 -2.79 2.09
CA ASP A 187 16.03 -2.57 1.23
C ASP A 187 15.71 -1.59 0.09
N ALA A 188 14.51 -1.69 -0.51
CA ALA A 188 14.05 -0.77 -1.55
C ALA A 188 13.95 0.67 -1.03
N GLN A 189 13.37 0.86 0.16
CA GLN A 189 13.31 2.17 0.80
C GLN A 189 14.71 2.71 1.08
N ALA A 190 15.61 1.88 1.61
CA ALA A 190 16.99 2.29 1.88
C ALA A 190 17.73 2.74 0.60
N ARG A 191 17.57 1.99 -0.50
CA ARG A 191 18.14 2.37 -1.81
C ARG A 191 17.54 3.66 -2.35
N ALA A 192 16.22 3.81 -2.29
CA ALA A 192 15.53 5.03 -2.74
C ALA A 192 15.95 6.27 -1.94
N ARG A 193 16.10 6.14 -0.61
CA ARG A 193 16.61 7.20 0.26
C ARG A 193 18.06 7.57 -0.06
N LYS A 194 18.94 6.57 -0.18
CA LYS A 194 20.36 6.78 -0.52
C LYS A 194 20.53 7.48 -1.87
N ALA A 195 19.69 7.13 -2.84
CA ALA A 195 19.71 7.72 -4.17
C ALA A 195 18.86 9.01 -4.29
N GLN A 196 18.29 9.51 -3.18
CA GLN A 196 17.42 10.69 -3.14
C GLN A 196 16.33 10.68 -4.21
N LYS A 197 15.67 9.52 -4.41
CA LYS A 197 14.61 9.37 -5.43
C LYS A 197 13.28 9.93 -4.92
N GLY A 198 12.57 10.64 -5.78
CA GLY A 198 11.15 11.00 -5.56
C GLY A 198 10.92 11.73 -4.25
N ILE A 199 10.10 11.19 -3.34
CA ILE A 199 9.81 11.79 -2.02
C ILE A 199 11.06 12.00 -1.15
N TRP A 200 12.18 11.31 -1.47
CA TRP A 200 13.44 11.43 -0.76
C TRP A 200 14.37 12.51 -1.32
N ASP A 201 14.06 13.09 -2.48
CA ASP A 201 14.78 14.27 -3.00
C ASP A 201 14.40 15.51 -2.18
N PRO A 202 15.35 16.22 -1.56
CA PRO A 202 15.07 17.49 -0.88
C PRO A 202 14.44 18.57 -1.76
N LYS A 203 14.59 18.46 -3.10
CA LYS A 203 13.98 19.37 -4.08
C LYS A 203 12.55 18.98 -4.45
N THR A 204 12.08 17.77 -4.11
CA THR A 204 10.70 17.36 -4.39
C THR A 204 9.73 18.23 -3.59
N ASN A 205 8.64 18.65 -4.25
CA ASN A 205 7.64 19.60 -3.75
C ASN A 205 8.18 21.00 -3.40
N VAL A 206 9.42 21.32 -3.75
CA VAL A 206 9.93 22.69 -3.65
C VAL A 206 9.46 23.48 -4.89
N PRO A 207 8.74 24.59 -4.71
CA PRO A 207 8.18 25.34 -5.83
C PRO A 207 9.32 26.03 -6.62
N THR A 208 9.29 25.92 -7.95
CA THR A 208 10.24 26.60 -8.84
C THR A 208 9.75 27.95 -9.34
N THR A 209 8.48 28.27 -9.09
CA THR A 209 7.81 29.51 -9.48
C THR A 209 7.04 30.09 -8.30
N GLU A 210 7.04 31.41 -8.18
CA GLU A 210 6.29 32.12 -7.14
C GLU A 210 4.79 31.81 -7.24
N GLY A 211 4.16 31.53 -6.09
CA GLY A 211 2.73 31.19 -6.00
C GLY A 211 2.36 29.74 -6.32
N ALA A 212 3.31 28.87 -6.69
CA ALA A 212 3.02 27.45 -6.88
C ALA A 212 2.75 26.72 -5.54
N PRO A 213 1.83 25.74 -5.51
CA PRO A 213 1.60 24.92 -4.33
C PRO A 213 2.87 24.23 -3.83
N SER A 214 3.10 24.28 -2.53
CA SER A 214 4.24 23.65 -1.86
C SER A 214 3.77 23.03 -0.56
N ALA A 215 3.87 21.71 -0.47
CA ALA A 215 3.60 20.98 0.75
C ALA A 215 4.52 19.76 0.83
N ARG A 216 4.94 19.41 2.05
CA ARG A 216 5.80 18.27 2.29
C ARG A 216 5.27 17.46 3.44
N ARG A 217 5.22 16.13 3.27
CA ARG A 217 4.90 15.22 4.36
C ARG A 217 6.06 15.14 5.36
N PRO A 218 5.79 15.10 6.67
CA PRO A 218 6.82 15.01 7.70
C PRO A 218 7.33 13.57 7.84
N TYR A 219 7.95 13.01 6.79
CA TYR A 219 8.38 11.61 6.77
C TYR A 219 9.36 11.25 7.90
N GLU A 220 10.16 12.21 8.36
CA GLU A 220 11.05 12.07 9.51
C GLU A 220 10.32 11.76 10.82
N ARG A 221 9.05 12.17 10.95
CA ARG A 221 8.18 11.81 12.09
C ARG A 221 7.27 10.64 11.78
N LEU A 222 6.80 10.54 10.52
CA LEU A 222 5.89 9.46 10.10
C LEU A 222 6.57 8.08 10.12
N LEU A 223 7.79 7.96 9.61
CA LEU A 223 8.45 6.65 9.53
C LEU A 223 8.69 6.02 10.92
N PRO A 224 9.30 6.70 11.91
CA PRO A 224 9.47 6.11 13.24
C PRO A 224 8.14 5.72 13.89
N TRP A 225 7.09 6.52 13.65
CA TRP A 225 5.74 6.19 14.12
C TRP A 225 5.18 4.93 13.49
N TRP A 226 5.27 4.79 12.17
CA TRP A 226 4.80 3.60 11.48
C TRP A 226 5.61 2.36 11.88
N ASP A 227 6.93 2.48 12.00
CA ASP A 227 7.82 1.39 12.44
C ASP A 227 7.53 0.94 13.87
N ALA A 228 7.27 1.87 14.79
CA ALA A 228 6.87 1.58 16.16
C ALA A 228 5.55 0.78 16.21
N ARG A 229 4.56 1.20 15.42
CA ARG A 229 3.28 0.48 15.29
C ARG A 229 3.47 -0.90 14.66
N ALA A 230 4.27 -1.01 13.61
CA ALA A 230 4.55 -2.27 12.94
C ALA A 230 5.21 -3.27 13.89
N THR A 231 6.16 -2.81 14.69
CA THR A 231 6.85 -3.62 15.70
C THR A 231 5.88 -4.14 16.77
N ALA A 232 4.95 -3.30 17.24
CA ALA A 232 3.91 -3.73 18.19
C ALA A 232 3.02 -4.85 17.60
N ILE A 233 2.62 -4.70 16.33
CA ILE A 233 1.81 -5.71 15.62
C ILE A 233 2.58 -7.01 15.41
N ASP A 234 3.88 -6.94 15.09
CA ASP A 234 4.71 -8.14 14.97
C ASP A 234 4.92 -8.84 16.30
N GLY A 235 5.05 -8.09 17.40
CA GLY A 235 5.04 -8.63 18.75
C GLY A 235 3.76 -9.39 19.07
N TYR A 236 2.61 -8.83 18.68
CA TYR A 236 1.32 -9.51 18.77
C TYR A 236 1.25 -10.80 17.94
N ARG A 237 1.65 -10.74 16.66
CA ARG A 237 1.68 -11.92 15.78
C ARG A 237 2.56 -13.03 16.35
N ALA A 238 3.72 -12.67 16.91
CA ALA A 238 4.62 -13.62 17.58
C ALA A 238 3.99 -14.23 18.83
N ALA A 239 3.26 -13.44 19.63
CA ALA A 239 2.56 -13.91 20.82
C ALA A 239 1.44 -14.90 20.45
N VAL A 240 0.61 -14.60 19.44
CA VAL A 240 -0.42 -15.53 18.93
C VAL A 240 0.21 -16.82 18.42
N LYS A 241 1.31 -16.74 17.67
CA LYS A 241 2.02 -17.93 17.17
C LYS A 241 2.52 -18.81 18.32
N LYS A 242 2.96 -18.20 19.42
CA LYS A 242 3.49 -18.90 20.60
C LYS A 242 2.38 -19.55 21.42
N ASP A 243 1.30 -18.81 21.66
CA ASP A 243 0.21 -19.24 22.53
C ASP A 243 -1.09 -18.57 22.11
N ALA A 244 -1.66 -19.08 21.02
CA ALA A 244 -2.95 -18.57 20.54
C ALA A 244 -3.97 -18.65 21.68
N ALA A 245 -4.07 -19.78 22.40
CA ALA A 245 -5.08 -20.01 23.44
C ALA A 245 -5.18 -18.89 24.51
N HIS A 246 -4.10 -18.16 24.78
CA HIS A 246 -4.07 -17.07 25.76
C HIS A 246 -3.96 -15.67 25.16
N VAL A 247 -3.89 -15.52 23.84
CA VAL A 247 -3.66 -14.22 23.17
C VAL A 247 -4.74 -13.98 22.12
N ALA A 248 -5.31 -12.77 22.11
CA ALA A 248 -6.24 -12.34 21.06
C ALA A 248 -6.09 -10.85 20.73
N ALA A 249 -6.42 -10.46 19.50
CA ALA A 249 -6.61 -9.06 19.16
C ALA A 249 -8.07 -8.59 19.38
N ALA A 250 -8.23 -7.37 19.87
CA ALA A 250 -9.52 -6.76 20.19
C ALA A 250 -10.40 -6.50 18.95
N ASP A 251 -9.79 -6.40 17.77
CA ASP A 251 -10.45 -6.23 16.47
C ASP A 251 -10.65 -7.56 15.72
N MET A 252 -10.34 -8.71 16.35
CA MET A 252 -10.48 -10.05 15.79
C MET A 252 -11.52 -10.87 16.58
N PRO A 253 -12.82 -10.78 16.24
CA PRO A 253 -13.88 -11.47 16.99
C PRO A 253 -13.67 -12.97 17.16
N HIS A 254 -13.15 -13.66 16.13
CA HIS A 254 -12.91 -15.10 16.20
C HIS A 254 -11.79 -15.47 17.20
N GLU A 255 -10.80 -14.59 17.41
CA GLU A 255 -9.79 -14.80 18.44
C GLU A 255 -10.35 -14.52 19.83
N LEU A 256 -11.17 -13.47 19.97
CA LEU A 256 -11.89 -13.17 21.21
C LEU A 256 -12.81 -14.34 21.62
N GLU A 257 -13.50 -14.97 20.67
CA GLU A 257 -14.29 -16.18 20.93
C GLU A 257 -13.42 -17.34 21.39
N ARG A 258 -12.27 -17.54 20.75
CA ARG A 258 -11.34 -18.62 21.08
C ARG A 258 -10.80 -18.48 22.52
N VAL A 259 -10.48 -17.27 22.98
CA VAL A 259 -9.94 -17.06 24.35
C VAL A 259 -10.99 -17.14 25.47
N LEU A 260 -12.29 -17.19 25.14
CA LEU A 260 -13.35 -17.41 26.13
C LEU A 260 -13.21 -18.78 26.81
N GLU A 261 -12.79 -19.81 26.08
CA GLU A 261 -12.59 -21.15 26.64
C GLU A 261 -11.51 -21.16 27.72
N THR A 262 -10.41 -20.44 27.48
CA THR A 262 -9.31 -20.26 28.44
C THR A 262 -9.78 -19.47 29.66
N SER A 263 -10.51 -18.38 29.44
CA SER A 263 -11.07 -17.58 30.54
C SER A 263 -12.08 -18.37 31.39
N ALA A 264 -12.86 -19.26 30.78
CA ALA A 264 -13.82 -20.12 31.48
C ALA A 264 -13.15 -21.15 32.39
N LYS A 265 -11.88 -21.51 32.14
CA LYS A 265 -11.06 -22.35 33.03
C LYS A 265 -10.47 -21.57 34.21
N GLY A 266 -10.71 -20.26 34.27
CA GLY A 266 -10.19 -19.38 35.31
C GLY A 266 -8.83 -18.77 34.99
N GLU A 267 -8.29 -19.02 33.79
CA GLU A 267 -6.99 -18.56 33.34
C GLU A 267 -7.09 -17.15 32.73
N ASP A 268 -6.07 -16.31 32.96
CA ASP A 268 -5.99 -14.98 32.35
C ASP A 268 -5.53 -15.08 30.90
N VAL A 269 -6.05 -14.20 30.05
CA VAL A 269 -5.62 -14.01 28.65
C VAL A 269 -5.14 -12.59 28.43
N GLU A 270 -4.37 -12.37 27.38
CA GLU A 270 -3.85 -11.06 26.98
C GLU A 270 -4.53 -10.57 25.70
N ILE A 271 -5.14 -9.39 25.77
CA ILE A 271 -5.83 -8.75 24.65
C ILE A 271 -4.99 -7.60 24.12
N PHE A 272 -4.69 -7.65 22.82
CA PHE A 272 -3.96 -6.63 22.08
C PHE A 272 -4.91 -5.71 21.31
N GLY A 273 -4.70 -4.40 21.33
CA GLY A 273 -5.48 -3.51 20.47
C GLY A 273 -5.29 -2.03 20.77
N THR A 274 -6.03 -1.18 20.05
CA THR A 274 -6.04 0.28 20.27
C THR A 274 -7.35 0.72 20.91
N ILE A 275 -7.30 1.84 21.62
CA ILE A 275 -8.50 2.48 22.16
C ILE A 275 -9.32 3.10 21.01
N GLN A 276 -10.64 2.97 21.10
CA GLN A 276 -11.60 3.71 20.28
C GLN A 276 -12.23 4.86 21.07
N ARG A 277 -12.56 4.59 22.34
CA ARG A 277 -13.18 5.59 23.21
C ARG A 277 -13.03 5.20 24.67
N ILE A 278 -12.92 6.20 25.53
CA ILE A 278 -13.02 6.06 26.99
C ILE A 278 -14.25 6.85 27.46
N PHE A 279 -15.06 6.26 28.35
CA PHE A 279 -16.22 6.97 28.91
C PHE A 279 -16.58 6.46 30.31
N ARG A 280 -17.11 7.35 31.14
CA ARG A 280 -17.70 7.03 32.44
C ARG A 280 -19.15 6.58 32.24
N GLU A 281 -19.55 5.54 32.95
CA GLU A 281 -20.91 5.01 32.97
C GLU A 281 -21.70 5.62 34.15
N ASP A 282 -23.03 5.49 34.13
CA ASP A 282 -23.92 6.11 35.14
C ASP A 282 -23.70 5.58 36.56
N ASP A 283 -23.17 4.36 36.71
CA ASP A 283 -22.83 3.74 38.00
C ASP A 283 -21.47 4.20 38.57
N GLY A 284 -20.77 5.09 37.85
CA GLY A 284 -19.45 5.59 38.22
C GLY A 284 -18.28 4.71 37.77
N SER A 285 -18.55 3.60 37.08
CA SER A 285 -17.51 2.79 36.42
C SER A 285 -16.93 3.50 35.18
N VAL A 286 -15.78 3.03 34.71
CA VAL A 286 -15.13 3.51 33.49
C VAL A 286 -15.02 2.37 32.49
N THR A 287 -15.46 2.60 31.26
CA THR A 287 -15.30 1.67 30.13
C THR A 287 -14.23 2.20 29.17
N VAL A 288 -13.22 1.37 28.92
CA VAL A 288 -12.27 1.53 27.81
C VAL A 288 -12.74 0.64 26.66
N LEU A 289 -13.28 1.26 25.62
CA LEU A 289 -13.73 0.58 24.41
C LEU A 289 -12.56 0.47 23.43
N PHE A 290 -12.24 -0.75 23.02
CA PHE A 290 -11.21 -0.99 22.02
C PHE A 290 -11.79 -0.93 20.60
N ARG A 291 -10.95 -0.52 19.65
CA ARG A 291 -11.28 -0.40 18.23
C ARG A 291 -11.58 -1.77 17.65
N THR A 292 -12.62 -1.84 16.83
CA THR A 292 -13.04 -3.02 16.07
C THR A 292 -13.66 -2.56 14.75
N GLY A 293 -13.86 -3.48 13.81
CA GLY A 293 -14.52 -3.20 12.53
C GLY A 293 -15.98 -2.81 12.69
N ASP A 294 -16.51 -2.09 11.70
CA ASP A 294 -17.91 -1.65 11.70
C ASP A 294 -18.86 -2.83 11.90
N LYS A 295 -19.78 -2.68 12.86
CA LYS A 295 -20.80 -3.68 13.24
C LYS A 295 -20.24 -5.00 13.80
N LEU A 296 -18.93 -5.09 14.06
CA LEU A 296 -18.36 -6.23 14.75
C LEU A 296 -18.53 -6.10 16.27
N PRO A 297 -18.60 -7.23 17.01
CA PRO A 297 -18.64 -7.18 18.46
C PRO A 297 -17.35 -6.58 19.01
N ALA A 298 -17.47 -5.57 19.88
CA ALA A 298 -16.33 -4.85 20.43
C ALA A 298 -15.84 -5.49 21.74
N PHE A 299 -14.54 -5.35 22.01
CA PHE A 299 -13.94 -5.65 23.32
C PHE A 299 -14.00 -4.42 24.23
N ARG A 300 -14.41 -4.63 25.49
CA ARG A 300 -14.53 -3.60 26.53
C ARG A 300 -13.76 -4.01 27.77
N ALA A 301 -12.83 -3.17 28.18
CA ALA A 301 -12.20 -3.29 29.48
C ALA A 301 -12.88 -2.33 30.47
N LYS A 302 -13.38 -2.86 31.58
CA LYS A 302 -14.27 -2.13 32.52
C LYS A 302 -13.63 -2.04 33.90
N PHE A 303 -13.49 -0.84 34.41
CA PHE A 303 -13.08 -0.57 35.79
C PHE A 303 -14.31 -0.24 36.62
N ALA A 304 -14.63 -1.07 37.62
CA ALA A 304 -15.68 -0.75 38.59
C ALA A 304 -15.35 0.55 39.34
N ARG A 305 -16.36 1.18 39.95
CA ARG A 305 -16.23 2.48 40.62
C ARG A 305 -15.08 2.52 41.63
N GLU A 306 -14.91 1.46 42.40
CA GLU A 306 -13.85 1.26 43.39
C GLU A 306 -12.44 1.10 42.78
N HIS A 307 -12.35 0.75 41.49
CA HIS A 307 -11.11 0.56 40.75
C HIS A 307 -10.78 1.70 39.77
N VAL A 308 -11.58 2.77 39.74
CA VAL A 308 -11.32 3.96 38.91
C VAL A 308 -9.95 4.59 39.24
N GLY A 309 -9.50 4.53 40.50
CA GLY A 309 -8.16 5.00 40.88
C GLY A 309 -7.02 4.17 40.25
N SER A 310 -7.26 2.91 39.88
CA SER A 310 -6.30 2.12 39.08
C SER A 310 -6.28 2.59 37.62
N PHE A 311 -7.45 2.89 37.05
CA PHE A 311 -7.56 3.45 35.70
C PHE A 311 -6.81 4.78 35.55
N GLU A 312 -6.97 5.71 36.51
CA GLU A 312 -6.34 7.04 36.45
C GLU A 312 -4.80 6.99 36.42
N LYS A 313 -4.20 5.94 37.00
CA LYS A 313 -2.74 5.72 36.96
C LYS A 313 -2.23 5.37 35.56
N LEU A 314 -3.09 4.83 34.70
CA LEU A 314 -2.72 4.40 33.34
C LEU A 314 -2.54 5.56 32.37
N LYS A 315 -3.18 6.72 32.63
CA LYS A 315 -3.14 7.90 31.76
C LYS A 315 -3.46 7.58 30.29
N LEU A 316 -4.47 6.71 30.07
CA LEU A 316 -4.86 6.23 28.74
C LEU A 316 -5.42 7.34 27.84
N ASP A 317 -5.93 8.41 28.44
CA ASP A 317 -6.40 9.63 27.77
C ASP A 317 -5.28 10.34 26.99
N GLN A 318 -4.01 10.16 27.37
CA GLN A 318 -2.86 10.74 26.69
C GLN A 318 -2.41 9.93 25.46
N ARG A 319 -3.18 8.91 25.05
CA ARG A 319 -2.79 7.94 24.02
C ARG A 319 -3.85 7.74 22.92
N ASP A 320 -4.96 8.46 22.98
CA ASP A 320 -6.07 8.26 22.04
C ASP A 320 -5.81 8.94 20.70
N ASP A 321 -5.76 8.13 19.64
CA ASP A 321 -5.59 8.48 18.21
C ASP A 321 -4.56 9.56 17.83
N GLU A 322 -3.65 9.93 18.73
CA GLU A 322 -2.62 10.93 18.45
C GLU A 322 -1.61 10.42 17.42
N GLU A 323 -1.41 11.23 16.37
CA GLU A 323 -0.32 11.01 15.43
C GLU A 323 1.01 11.06 16.16
N PHE A 324 1.97 10.26 15.71
CA PHE A 324 3.31 10.18 16.30
C PHE A 324 3.37 9.58 17.71
N VAL A 325 2.31 8.94 18.19
CA VAL A 325 2.31 8.14 19.44
C VAL A 325 2.01 6.67 19.13
N GLN A 326 2.69 5.74 19.81
CA GLN A 326 2.36 4.32 19.72
C GLN A 326 1.15 4.01 20.63
N ASN A 327 0.03 3.59 20.04
CA ASN A 327 -1.26 3.49 20.74
C ASN A 327 -1.83 2.06 20.86
N TYR A 328 -1.06 1.02 20.52
CA TYR A 328 -1.43 -0.37 20.84
C TYR A 328 -1.09 -0.69 22.29
N LEU A 329 -2.03 -1.36 22.95
CA LEU A 329 -1.96 -1.77 24.34
C LEU A 329 -2.12 -3.29 24.43
N TRP A 330 -1.61 -3.83 25.53
CA TRP A 330 -1.94 -5.13 26.05
C TRP A 330 -2.72 -4.96 27.35
N VAL A 331 -3.80 -5.71 27.50
CA VAL A 331 -4.52 -5.85 28.76
C VAL A 331 -4.66 -7.32 29.11
N ARG A 332 -4.31 -7.67 30.34
CA ARG A 332 -4.40 -9.03 30.87
C ARG A 332 -5.59 -9.18 31.81
N GLY A 333 -6.34 -10.27 31.66
CA GLY A 333 -7.41 -10.63 32.57
C GLY A 333 -8.32 -11.71 31.98
N ARG A 334 -9.49 -11.92 32.57
CA ARG A 334 -10.48 -12.87 32.05
C ARG A 334 -11.50 -12.18 31.18
N VAL A 335 -11.74 -12.74 30.01
CA VAL A 335 -12.75 -12.27 29.06
C VAL A 335 -14.04 -13.05 29.25
N VAL A 336 -15.16 -12.34 29.22
CA VAL A 336 -16.50 -12.91 29.22
C VAL A 336 -17.31 -12.38 28.04
N LYS A 337 -18.29 -13.17 27.57
CA LYS A 337 -19.24 -12.69 26.56
C LYS A 337 -20.24 -11.74 27.22
N GLY A 338 -20.33 -10.53 26.70
CA GLY A 338 -21.28 -9.50 27.14
C GLY A 338 -22.39 -9.24 26.11
N PRO A 339 -23.43 -8.47 26.46
CA PRO A 339 -24.58 -8.23 25.59
C PRO A 339 -24.23 -7.44 24.31
N ARG A 340 -23.11 -6.72 24.31
CA ARG A 340 -22.66 -5.92 23.15
C ARG A 340 -21.21 -6.24 22.73
N GLY A 341 -20.76 -7.48 22.99
CA GLY A 341 -19.44 -7.98 22.58
C GLY A 341 -18.73 -8.79 23.65
N PHE A 342 -17.52 -8.39 23.99
CA PHE A 342 -16.66 -9.08 24.95
C PHE A 342 -16.27 -8.08 26.05
N ASP A 343 -16.34 -8.52 27.30
CA ASP A 343 -16.05 -7.68 28.45
C ASP A 343 -14.90 -8.29 29.27
N MET A 344 -14.08 -7.45 29.88
CA MET A 344 -13.05 -7.81 30.86
C MET A 344 -13.14 -6.85 32.05
N SER A 345 -13.29 -7.41 33.25
CA SER A 345 -13.19 -6.62 34.49
C SER A 345 -11.73 -6.30 34.81
N CYS A 346 -11.43 -5.03 35.04
CA CYS A 346 -10.10 -4.51 35.33
C CYS A 346 -10.07 -3.87 36.72
N ASP A 347 -9.08 -4.26 37.50
CA ASP A 347 -8.89 -3.89 38.91
C ASP A 347 -7.48 -3.32 39.19
N ASP A 348 -6.49 -3.75 38.40
CA ASP A 348 -5.08 -3.44 38.59
C ASP A 348 -4.44 -2.83 37.32
N ALA A 349 -3.79 -1.68 37.50
CA ALA A 349 -3.04 -1.00 36.46
C ALA A 349 -1.83 -1.84 35.97
N SER A 350 -1.27 -2.72 36.80
CA SER A 350 -0.12 -3.56 36.44
C SER A 350 -0.42 -4.59 35.33
N LYS A 351 -1.70 -4.88 35.09
CA LYS A 351 -2.17 -5.79 34.03
C LYS A 351 -2.22 -5.12 32.66
N TRP A 352 -1.87 -3.84 32.58
CA TRP A 352 -1.86 -3.07 31.35
C TRP A 352 -0.43 -2.71 30.98
N ARG A 353 -0.12 -2.78 29.69
CA ARG A 353 1.16 -2.26 29.17
C ARG A 353 0.99 -1.75 27.74
N VAL A 354 1.82 -0.77 27.39
CA VAL A 354 2.00 -0.35 26.00
C VAL A 354 2.71 -1.47 25.25
N ALA A 355 2.29 -1.75 24.01
CA ALA A 355 2.89 -2.82 23.22
C ALA A 355 4.33 -2.48 22.78
N GLY A 356 4.61 -1.20 22.56
CA GLY A 356 5.95 -0.67 22.34
C GLY A 356 6.63 -1.15 21.05
N PRO A 357 7.75 -0.53 20.66
CA PRO A 357 8.38 0.64 21.28
C PRO A 357 7.58 1.93 21.04
N GLU A 358 7.87 3.01 21.77
CA GLU A 358 7.44 4.35 21.36
C GLU A 358 8.26 4.81 20.14
N PRO A 359 7.69 5.66 19.27
CA PRO A 359 8.44 6.22 18.16
C PRO A 359 9.53 7.15 18.67
N ILE A 360 10.70 7.01 18.08
CA ILE A 360 11.84 7.88 18.38
C ILE A 360 11.62 9.17 17.59
N GLU A 361 11.33 10.27 18.30
CA GLU A 361 11.26 11.57 17.65
C GLU A 361 12.64 11.94 17.08
N PRO A 362 12.71 12.44 15.84
CA PRO A 362 13.95 12.98 15.32
C PRO A 362 14.39 14.14 16.22
N ALA A 363 15.67 14.17 16.58
CA ALA A 363 16.23 15.27 17.36
C ALA A 363 15.85 16.59 16.70
N ALA A 364 15.28 17.53 17.47
CA ALA A 364 14.92 18.85 16.96
C ALA A 364 16.11 19.42 16.20
N ALA A 365 15.93 19.67 14.90
CA ALA A 365 16.96 20.30 14.09
C ALA A 365 17.33 21.61 14.78
N LYS A 366 18.58 21.73 15.25
CA LYS A 366 19.10 23.00 15.75
C LYS A 366 18.99 23.98 14.58
N ARG A 367 18.06 24.94 14.72
CA ARG A 367 17.82 25.99 13.75
C ARG A 367 19.03 26.89 13.61
#